data_AF-A0A486PDI6-F1
#
_entry.id   AF-A0A486PDI6-F1
#
_cell.length_a   1.000
_cell.length_b   1.000
_cell.length_c   1.000
_cell.angle_alpha   90.00
_cell.angle_beta   90.00
_cell.angle_gamma   90.00
#
_symmetry.space_group_name_H-M   'P 1'
#
loop_
_entity.id
_entity.type
_entity.pdbx_description
1 polymer ?
#
loop_
_entity_poly.entity_id
_entity_poly.type
_entity_poly.pdbx_seq_one_letter_code
_entity_poly.pdbx_strand_id
1 'polypeptide(L)'
;MTTFSSTPVVTTMQVIPVAGHDSMLMNLSGAHAPYFTRNIVIIKDNAGHTGVGEIPGGEKIRQTLEDAIPLVVGKTLGEYKNVLGAVRNQFADRDAGGRGLQTFDLRTTIHVVTGIEAALLDLLGQHLGVNVASLLGDGQQRSEVEMLGYLFFVGNRHATPLAYQSQPDEQCEWYRLRHEEAMTPDAVVRLAEAAYEKYGFNDFKLKGGVLAGFEEAEAISALAKRFPNARVTLDPNGAWLLEEAIQIGKQLKGVLAYAEDPCGAEQGFSGREVMAEFRRATGLPTATNMIATDWRQMGHTLSLQSVDIPLADPHFWTMQGSVRVAQMCHEFGLTWGSHSNRQNRRARQRRFRDGLRRLFSCHRQLWRGHRTGLLEPVRGAIHWHPAADVRRHRVTRQCYRLAQSSTVATHGARHDRPDLGAGSGVFNAGLRLAERWTALCRPGLDGWGVGLGFHLASTSPLRAGQL
;
A
#
# COMPACT_ATOMS: atom_id res chain seq x y z
N MET A 1 40.93 -15.16 -6.84
CA MET A 1 39.91 -16.18 -6.56
C MET A 1 38.54 -15.53 -6.74
N THR A 2 37.71 -16.04 -7.63
CA THR A 2 36.29 -15.66 -7.70
C THR A 2 35.57 -16.33 -6.53
N THR A 3 35.16 -15.55 -5.54
CA THR A 3 34.33 -16.03 -4.44
C THR A 3 32.92 -16.28 -4.95
N PHE A 4 32.59 -17.53 -5.26
CA PHE A 4 31.21 -17.95 -5.46
C PHE A 4 30.47 -17.81 -4.13
N SER A 5 29.63 -16.78 -4.01
CA SER A 5 28.66 -16.70 -2.92
C SER A 5 27.65 -17.82 -3.08
N SER A 6 27.43 -18.61 -2.05
CA SER A 6 26.22 -19.45 -1.96
C SER A 6 24.98 -18.55 -1.86
N THR A 7 23.84 -19.07 -2.31
CA THR A 7 22.54 -18.42 -2.07
C THR A 7 22.27 -18.40 -0.57
N PRO A 8 21.90 -17.25 0.03
CA PRO A 8 21.63 -17.18 1.46
C PRO A 8 20.51 -18.14 1.90
N VAL A 9 20.62 -18.61 3.14
CA VAL A 9 19.68 -19.53 3.79
C VAL A 9 18.98 -18.80 4.94
N VAL A 10 17.66 -18.94 5.04
CA VAL A 10 16.87 -18.39 6.15
C VAL A 10 17.30 -19.03 7.47
N THR A 11 17.71 -18.21 8.43
CA THR A 11 18.15 -18.62 9.77
C THR A 11 17.07 -18.47 10.83
N THR A 12 16.24 -17.42 10.72
CA THR A 12 15.15 -17.16 11.67
C THR A 12 13.95 -16.53 10.98
N MET A 13 12.74 -16.89 11.42
CA MET A 13 11.51 -16.16 11.14
C MET A 13 10.85 -15.79 12.48
N GLN A 14 10.37 -14.55 12.60
CA GLN A 14 9.65 -14.05 13.77
C GLN A 14 8.33 -13.42 13.34
N VAL A 15 7.29 -13.64 14.13
CA VAL A 15 5.95 -13.07 13.99
C VAL A 15 5.72 -12.09 15.13
N ILE A 16 5.27 -10.87 14.83
CA ILE A 16 5.00 -9.84 15.84
C ILE A 16 3.63 -9.20 15.56
N PRO A 17 2.60 -9.45 16.37
CA PRO A 17 1.37 -8.68 16.31
C PRO A 17 1.64 -7.25 16.81
N VAL A 18 1.13 -6.25 16.09
CA VAL A 18 1.27 -4.83 16.44
C VAL A 18 -0.06 -4.12 16.34
N ALA A 19 -0.22 -3.05 17.12
CA ALA A 19 -1.34 -2.15 17.05
C ALA A 19 -0.87 -0.72 16.70
N GLY A 20 -1.72 0.02 15.99
CA GLY A 20 -1.57 1.45 15.74
C GLY A 20 -2.88 2.18 15.98
N HIS A 21 -2.82 3.50 16.19
CA HIS A 21 -4.01 4.33 16.39
C HIS A 21 -4.70 4.69 15.06
N ASP A 22 -6.01 4.88 15.12
CA ASP A 22 -6.82 5.39 14.01
C ASP A 22 -7.91 6.36 14.48
N SER A 23 -8.52 7.05 13.53
CA SER A 23 -9.72 7.85 13.70
C SER A 23 -10.99 6.98 13.72
N MET A 24 -12.13 7.58 14.11
CA MET A 24 -13.44 6.94 14.07
C MET A 24 -14.03 6.94 12.65
N LEU A 25 -13.34 6.33 11.69
CA LEU A 25 -13.79 6.27 10.29
C LEU A 25 -15.02 5.37 10.15
N MET A 26 -16.04 5.86 9.46
CA MET A 26 -17.32 5.17 9.26
C MET A 26 -17.33 4.39 7.94
N ASN A 27 -17.94 3.22 7.92
CA ASN A 27 -18.17 2.39 6.72
C ASN A 27 -19.34 1.42 6.95
N LEU A 28 -19.72 0.65 5.92
CA LEU A 28 -20.82 -0.34 6.02
C LEU A 28 -20.65 -1.39 7.13
N SER A 29 -19.42 -1.76 7.50
CA SER A 29 -19.16 -2.66 8.66
C SER A 29 -19.22 -1.94 10.02
N GLY A 30 -19.62 -0.66 10.07
CA GLY A 30 -19.75 0.16 11.26
C GLY A 30 -18.61 1.18 11.45
N ALA A 31 -18.30 1.52 12.70
CA ALA A 31 -17.22 2.45 13.03
C ALA A 31 -15.88 1.74 13.24
N HIS A 32 -14.80 2.33 12.72
CA HIS A 32 -13.43 1.92 13.04
C HIS A 32 -13.13 2.10 14.52
N ALA A 33 -12.71 1.04 15.21
CA ALA A 33 -12.13 1.12 16.55
C ALA A 33 -10.86 2.03 16.58
N PRO A 34 -10.54 2.65 17.75
CA PRO A 34 -9.39 3.55 17.92
C PRO A 34 -8.03 2.89 17.70
N TYR A 35 -7.99 1.56 17.65
CA TYR A 35 -6.81 0.76 17.33
C TYR A 35 -7.07 -0.12 16.11
N PHE A 36 -6.12 -0.15 15.18
CA PHE A 36 -6.04 -1.18 14.14
C PHE A 36 -4.89 -2.14 14.45
N THR A 37 -5.04 -3.41 14.11
CA THR A 37 -4.03 -4.45 14.34
C THR A 37 -3.43 -4.94 13.02
N ARG A 38 -2.15 -5.32 13.07
CA ARG A 38 -1.38 -5.89 11.95
C ARG A 38 -0.48 -7.01 12.46
N ASN A 39 -0.13 -7.96 11.60
CA ASN A 39 0.92 -8.93 11.88
C ASN A 39 2.17 -8.57 11.06
N ILE A 40 3.31 -8.48 11.73
CA ILE A 40 4.62 -8.24 11.13
C ILE A 40 5.37 -9.56 11.03
N VAL A 41 5.92 -9.84 9.86
CA VAL A 41 6.85 -10.94 9.60
C VAL A 41 8.26 -10.36 9.50
N ILE A 42 9.23 -10.97 10.21
CA ILE A 42 10.64 -10.61 10.13
C ILE A 42 11.43 -11.88 9.83
N ILE A 43 12.13 -11.92 8.69
CA ILE A 43 12.97 -13.05 8.28
C ILE A 43 14.42 -12.59 8.21
N LYS A 44 15.35 -13.41 8.69
CA LYS A 44 16.80 -13.19 8.58
C LYS A 44 17.46 -14.35 7.84
N ASP A 45 18.52 -14.05 7.11
CA ASP A 45 19.37 -15.05 6.44
C ASP A 45 20.72 -15.23 7.16
N ASN A 46 21.55 -16.13 6.65
CA ASN A 46 22.92 -16.36 7.12
C ASN A 46 23.95 -15.36 6.55
N ALA A 47 23.55 -14.48 5.62
CA ALA A 47 24.36 -13.37 5.14
C ALA A 47 24.23 -12.11 6.03
N GLY A 48 23.32 -12.13 7.01
CA GLY A 48 23.10 -11.04 7.97
C GLY A 48 22.06 -10.01 7.52
N HIS A 49 21.32 -10.28 6.44
CA HIS A 49 20.23 -9.43 5.99
C HIS A 49 18.97 -9.60 6.86
N THR A 50 17.99 -8.73 6.63
CA THR A 50 16.66 -8.85 7.25
C THR A 50 15.63 -8.39 6.25
N GLY A 51 14.68 -9.25 5.94
CA GLY A 51 13.50 -8.93 5.15
C GLY A 51 12.27 -8.84 6.04
N VAL A 52 11.32 -7.99 5.65
CA VAL A 52 10.09 -7.75 6.42
C VAL A 52 8.84 -7.91 5.58
N GLY A 53 7.73 -8.21 6.24
CA GLY A 53 6.39 -8.24 5.67
C GLY A 53 5.36 -7.70 6.66
N GLU A 54 4.28 -7.09 6.18
CA GLU A 54 3.16 -6.62 7.00
C GLU A 54 1.84 -7.07 6.38
N ILE A 55 0.96 -7.66 7.19
CA ILE A 55 -0.35 -8.15 6.76
C ILE A 55 -1.43 -7.83 7.81
N PRO A 56 -2.73 -8.03 7.53
CA PRO A 56 -3.80 -7.80 8.50
C PRO A 56 -3.56 -8.48 9.85
N GLY A 57 -4.04 -7.82 10.91
CA GLY A 57 -4.03 -8.35 12.26
C GLY A 57 -5.03 -9.48 12.44
N GLY A 58 -4.99 -10.12 13.60
CA GLY A 58 -5.90 -11.20 13.97
C GLY A 58 -5.15 -12.46 14.36
N GLU A 59 -5.69 -13.15 15.37
CA GLU A 59 -5.04 -14.27 16.03
C GLU A 59 -4.85 -15.49 15.11
N LYS A 60 -5.84 -15.79 14.26
CA LYS A 60 -5.73 -16.85 13.25
C LYS A 60 -4.55 -16.63 12.31
N ILE A 61 -4.34 -15.40 11.85
CA ILE A 61 -3.21 -15.05 10.97
C ILE A 61 -1.88 -15.14 11.73
N ARG A 62 -1.82 -14.65 12.98
CA ARG A 62 -0.63 -14.72 13.84
C ARG A 62 -0.20 -16.17 14.06
N GLN A 63 -1.12 -17.03 14.51
CA GLN A 63 -0.83 -18.44 14.77
C GLN A 63 -0.45 -19.19 13.49
N THR A 64 -1.14 -18.94 12.36
CA THR A 64 -0.78 -19.60 11.08
C THR A 64 0.60 -19.19 10.58
N LEU A 65 1.05 -17.95 10.83
CA LEU A 65 2.42 -17.55 10.54
C LEU A 65 3.45 -18.28 11.43
N GLU A 66 3.14 -18.55 12.69
CA GLU A 66 4.01 -19.34 13.58
C GLU A 66 4.06 -20.81 13.18
N ASP A 67 2.90 -21.40 12.86
CA ASP A 67 2.79 -22.76 12.31
C ASP A 67 3.59 -22.92 11.00
N ALA A 68 3.76 -21.83 10.24
CA ALA A 68 4.51 -21.80 8.99
C ALA A 68 6.04 -21.70 9.16
N ILE A 69 6.56 -21.35 10.34
CA ILE A 69 8.02 -21.16 10.57
C ILE A 69 8.88 -22.36 10.10
N PRO A 70 8.51 -23.63 10.38
CA PRO A 70 9.28 -24.80 9.93
C PRO A 70 9.32 -25.00 8.41
N LEU A 71 8.40 -24.39 7.66
CA LEU A 71 8.38 -24.44 6.19
C LEU A 71 9.31 -23.40 5.56
N VAL A 72 9.74 -22.41 6.34
CA VAL A 72 10.53 -21.24 5.89
C VAL A 72 11.97 -21.29 6.37
N VAL A 73 12.21 -21.67 7.63
CA VAL A 73 13.57 -21.74 8.20
C VAL A 73 14.37 -22.88 7.59
N GLY A 74 15.66 -22.66 7.32
CA GLY A 74 16.54 -23.61 6.65
C GLY A 74 16.42 -23.64 5.12
N LYS A 75 15.55 -22.80 4.52
CA LYS A 75 15.38 -22.70 3.06
C LYS A 75 16.24 -21.62 2.44
N THR A 76 16.71 -21.85 1.22
CA THR A 76 17.46 -20.85 0.44
C THR A 76 16.52 -19.78 -0.13
N LEU A 77 17.03 -18.57 -0.37
CA LEU A 77 16.21 -17.50 -0.98
C LEU A 77 15.68 -17.86 -2.39
N GLY A 78 16.39 -18.72 -3.12
CA GLY A 78 15.96 -19.23 -4.43
C GLY A 78 14.72 -20.14 -4.36
N GLU A 79 14.46 -20.77 -3.21
CA GLU A 79 13.30 -21.65 -2.99
C GLU A 79 12.00 -20.88 -2.68
N TYR A 80 12.00 -19.54 -2.64
CA TYR A 80 10.85 -18.78 -2.10
C TYR A 80 9.49 -19.17 -2.71
N LYS A 81 9.41 -19.38 -4.04
CA LYS A 81 8.16 -19.84 -4.68
C LYS A 81 7.69 -21.21 -4.18
N ASN A 82 8.62 -22.12 -3.92
CA ASN A 82 8.34 -23.46 -3.39
C ASN A 82 7.86 -23.39 -1.94
N VAL A 83 8.47 -22.51 -1.13
CA VAL A 83 8.05 -22.21 0.25
C VAL A 83 6.62 -21.66 0.27
N LEU A 84 6.31 -20.68 -0.57
CA LEU A 84 4.96 -20.09 -0.67
C LEU A 84 3.92 -21.12 -1.15
N GLY A 85 4.31 -22.04 -2.06
CA GLY A 85 3.48 -23.17 -2.47
C GLY A 85 3.21 -24.15 -1.32
N ALA A 86 4.24 -24.51 -0.55
CA ALA A 86 4.11 -25.39 0.61
C ALA A 86 3.21 -24.79 1.69
N VAL A 87 3.43 -23.52 2.07
CA VAL A 87 2.59 -22.80 3.04
C VAL A 87 1.13 -22.73 2.56
N ARG A 88 0.89 -22.37 1.29
CA ARG A 88 -0.46 -22.29 0.73
C ARG A 88 -1.18 -23.64 0.80
N ASN A 89 -0.48 -24.73 0.48
CA ASN A 89 -1.08 -26.07 0.45
C ASN A 89 -1.31 -26.62 1.87
N GLN A 90 -0.37 -26.41 2.80
CA GLN A 90 -0.44 -26.91 4.17
C GLN A 90 -1.60 -26.31 4.98
N PHE A 91 -2.02 -25.09 4.64
CA PHE A 91 -3.05 -24.34 5.39
C PHE A 91 -4.24 -23.94 4.50
N ALA A 92 -4.47 -24.63 3.37
CA ALA A 92 -5.52 -24.30 2.41
C ALA A 92 -6.94 -24.36 3.01
N ASP A 93 -7.12 -25.19 4.04
CA ASP A 93 -8.36 -25.38 4.81
C ASP A 93 -8.82 -24.11 5.55
N ARG A 94 -7.88 -23.27 6.01
CA ARG A 94 -8.18 -22.09 6.86
C ARG A 94 -8.92 -20.97 6.12
N ASP A 95 -9.00 -21.05 4.79
CA ASP A 95 -9.70 -20.11 3.92
C ASP A 95 -11.04 -20.65 3.38
N ALA A 96 -11.54 -21.79 3.87
CA ALA A 96 -12.76 -22.44 3.37
C ALA A 96 -14.04 -21.58 3.49
N GLY A 97 -14.09 -20.63 4.43
CA GLY A 97 -15.18 -19.64 4.55
C GLY A 97 -15.14 -18.52 3.50
N GLY A 98 -14.07 -18.44 2.70
CA GLY A 98 -13.87 -17.42 1.69
C GLY A 98 -13.68 -16.01 2.25
N ARG A 99 -13.90 -15.01 1.39
CA ARG A 99 -13.77 -13.57 1.71
C ARG A 99 -14.69 -13.12 2.85
N GLY A 100 -15.88 -13.71 2.97
CA GLY A 100 -16.97 -13.19 3.79
C GLY A 100 -17.65 -11.95 3.20
N LEU A 101 -18.64 -11.42 3.93
CA LEU A 101 -19.54 -10.34 3.49
C LEU A 101 -19.21 -8.96 4.07
N GLN A 102 -18.09 -8.82 4.81
CA GLN A 102 -17.68 -7.53 5.41
C GLN A 102 -17.03 -6.61 4.36
N THR A 103 -16.81 -5.32 4.69
CA THR A 103 -16.05 -4.40 3.81
C THR A 103 -14.60 -4.86 3.60
N PHE A 104 -14.06 -5.62 4.55
CA PHE A 104 -12.73 -6.23 4.53
C PHE A 104 -12.77 -7.76 4.34
N ASP A 105 -11.64 -8.33 3.93
CA ASP A 105 -11.47 -9.76 3.67
C ASP A 105 -11.19 -10.56 4.96
N LEU A 106 -11.93 -11.65 5.18
CA LEU A 106 -11.85 -12.51 6.37
C LEU A 106 -10.94 -13.74 6.21
N ARG A 107 -10.29 -13.94 5.05
CA ARG A 107 -9.35 -15.05 4.82
C ARG A 107 -8.12 -14.96 5.74
N THR A 108 -7.49 -16.10 5.97
CA THR A 108 -6.31 -16.26 6.83
C THR A 108 -5.06 -16.62 6.02
N THR A 109 -5.07 -17.72 5.28
CA THR A 109 -3.87 -18.31 4.66
C THR A 109 -3.34 -17.45 3.51
N ILE A 110 -4.21 -16.84 2.72
CA ILE A 110 -3.74 -15.92 1.66
C ILE A 110 -2.94 -14.73 2.22
N HIS A 111 -3.33 -14.21 3.39
CA HIS A 111 -2.58 -13.16 4.09
C HIS A 111 -1.23 -13.69 4.61
N VAL A 112 -1.22 -14.88 5.23
CA VAL A 112 0.00 -15.55 5.74
C VAL A 112 1.04 -15.70 4.62
N VAL A 113 0.61 -16.19 3.45
CA VAL A 113 1.45 -16.35 2.26
C VAL A 113 2.04 -15.00 1.84
N THR A 114 1.24 -13.93 1.77
CA THR A 114 1.76 -12.58 1.43
C THR A 114 2.78 -12.06 2.45
N GLY A 115 2.59 -12.33 3.74
CA GLY A 115 3.51 -11.86 4.79
C GLY A 115 4.90 -12.50 4.67
N ILE A 116 4.95 -13.79 4.31
CA ILE A 116 6.19 -14.52 4.03
C ILE A 116 6.78 -14.10 2.68
N GLU A 117 5.95 -13.95 1.64
CA GLU A 117 6.37 -13.51 0.31
C GLU A 117 7.08 -12.15 0.36
N ALA A 118 6.48 -11.17 1.03
CA ALA A 118 7.03 -9.84 1.22
C ALA A 118 8.43 -9.88 1.84
N ALA A 119 8.61 -10.64 2.92
CA ALA A 119 9.89 -10.74 3.62
C ALA A 119 10.95 -11.53 2.82
N LEU A 120 10.57 -12.59 2.10
CA LEU A 120 11.49 -13.33 1.24
C LEU A 120 11.89 -12.55 -0.02
N LEU A 121 10.98 -11.77 -0.61
CA LEU A 121 11.28 -10.89 -1.74
C LEU A 121 12.19 -9.71 -1.33
N ASP A 122 12.03 -9.16 -0.13
CA ASP A 122 12.95 -8.14 0.41
C ASP A 122 14.38 -8.71 0.57
N LEU A 123 14.52 -9.90 1.15
CA LEU A 123 15.82 -10.61 1.22
C LEU A 123 16.40 -10.91 -0.17
N LEU A 124 15.56 -11.38 -1.11
CA LEU A 124 16.00 -11.71 -2.47
C LEU A 124 16.45 -10.45 -3.24
N GLY A 125 15.74 -9.34 -3.09
CA GLY A 125 16.13 -8.03 -3.64
C GLY A 125 17.45 -7.52 -3.04
N GLN A 126 17.62 -7.65 -1.72
CA GLN A 126 18.89 -7.33 -1.04
C GLN A 126 20.05 -8.19 -1.57
N HIS A 127 19.86 -9.50 -1.72
CA HIS A 127 20.88 -10.42 -2.25
C HIS A 127 21.24 -10.14 -3.72
N LEU A 128 20.25 -9.84 -4.57
CA LEU A 128 20.45 -9.57 -6.00
C LEU A 128 20.82 -8.12 -6.31
N GLY A 129 20.82 -7.23 -5.31
CA GLY A 129 21.14 -5.80 -5.50
C GLY A 129 20.06 -5.00 -6.23
N VAL A 130 18.81 -5.46 -6.25
CA VAL A 130 17.68 -4.82 -6.97
C VAL A 130 16.51 -4.51 -6.04
N ASN A 131 15.61 -3.63 -6.49
CA ASN A 131 14.35 -3.42 -5.78
C ASN A 131 13.34 -4.55 -6.07
N VAL A 132 12.33 -4.70 -5.21
CA VAL A 132 11.34 -5.78 -5.35
C VAL A 132 10.45 -5.61 -6.59
N ALA A 133 10.23 -4.39 -7.09
CA ALA A 133 9.46 -4.18 -8.33
C ALA A 133 10.20 -4.77 -9.55
N SER A 134 11.53 -4.77 -9.58
CA SER A 134 12.34 -5.47 -10.58
C SER A 134 12.22 -7.01 -10.54
N LEU A 135 11.66 -7.59 -9.47
CA LEU A 135 11.48 -9.04 -9.28
C LEU A 135 10.05 -9.53 -9.58
N LEU A 136 9.13 -8.63 -9.94
CA LEU A 136 7.71 -8.91 -10.12
C LEU A 136 7.26 -8.67 -11.56
N GLY A 137 6.57 -9.65 -12.15
CA GLY A 137 6.07 -9.56 -13.52
C GLY A 137 7.18 -9.21 -14.51
N ASP A 138 6.95 -8.19 -15.33
CA ASP A 138 7.90 -7.70 -16.34
C ASP A 138 8.95 -6.72 -15.77
N GLY A 139 9.12 -6.69 -14.45
CA GLY A 139 10.05 -5.81 -13.74
C GLY A 139 9.45 -4.44 -13.38
N GLN A 140 10.31 -3.47 -13.09
CA GLN A 140 9.89 -2.13 -12.68
C GLN A 140 9.41 -1.28 -13.87
N GLN A 141 8.21 -0.70 -13.75
CA GLN A 141 7.49 -0.02 -14.85
C GLN A 141 7.41 1.50 -14.70
N ARG A 142 7.84 2.03 -13.55
CA ARG A 142 7.85 3.46 -13.17
C ARG A 142 8.70 3.69 -11.92
N SER A 143 9.17 4.92 -11.75
CA SER A 143 9.87 5.37 -10.53
C SER A 143 8.91 5.83 -9.42
N GLU A 144 7.76 6.37 -9.77
CA GLU A 144 6.79 7.01 -8.88
C GLU A 144 5.39 6.42 -9.00
N VAL A 145 4.49 6.66 -8.05
CA VAL A 145 3.14 6.08 -8.01
C VAL A 145 2.11 7.10 -7.60
N GLU A 146 1.10 7.28 -8.45
CA GLU A 146 -0.08 8.09 -8.15
C GLU A 146 -0.94 7.40 -7.08
N MET A 147 -1.30 8.15 -6.05
CA MET A 147 -2.12 7.71 -4.92
C MET A 147 -3.35 8.61 -4.84
N LEU A 148 -4.48 8.04 -4.43
CA LEU A 148 -5.70 8.81 -4.16
C LEU A 148 -5.77 9.26 -2.69
N GLY A 149 -6.44 10.38 -2.46
CA GLY A 149 -6.90 10.79 -1.14
C GLY A 149 -8.10 9.95 -0.73
N TYR A 150 -7.90 9.01 0.19
CA TYR A 150 -8.98 8.15 0.70
C TYR A 150 -9.69 8.87 1.86
N LEU A 151 -10.84 9.45 1.54
CA LEU A 151 -11.73 10.16 2.44
C LEU A 151 -12.77 9.20 3.02
N PHE A 152 -13.25 9.53 4.21
CA PHE A 152 -14.27 8.81 4.95
C PHE A 152 -15.15 9.83 5.66
N PHE A 153 -16.41 9.46 5.91
CA PHE A 153 -17.14 10.08 7.01
C PHE A 153 -16.47 9.70 8.34
N VAL A 154 -16.37 10.65 9.27
CA VAL A 154 -15.70 10.47 10.56
C VAL A 154 -16.71 10.71 11.68
N GLY A 155 -16.96 9.68 12.49
CA GLY A 155 -17.90 9.75 13.60
C GLY A 155 -17.37 10.58 14.77
N ASN A 156 -18.29 11.12 15.58
CA ASN A 156 -17.93 11.92 16.73
C ASN A 156 -17.27 11.09 17.84
N ARG A 157 -15.95 11.16 17.96
CA ARG A 157 -15.19 10.47 19.01
C ARG A 157 -15.64 10.83 20.44
N HIS A 158 -16.16 12.05 20.66
CA HIS A 158 -16.67 12.50 21.96
C HIS A 158 -18.02 11.85 22.36
N ALA A 159 -18.74 11.25 21.40
CA ALA A 159 -19.93 10.44 21.69
C ALA A 159 -19.60 9.03 22.21
N THR A 160 -18.32 8.73 22.48
CA THR A 160 -17.85 7.41 22.94
C THR A 160 -16.84 7.54 24.09
N PRO A 161 -16.72 6.52 24.97
CA PRO A 161 -15.66 6.45 25.97
C PRO A 161 -14.33 5.90 25.41
N LEU A 162 -14.20 5.75 24.09
CA LEU A 162 -13.10 5.04 23.44
C LEU A 162 -11.88 5.95 23.23
N ALA A 163 -10.68 5.37 23.37
CA ALA A 163 -9.39 6.08 23.34
C ALA A 163 -8.93 6.48 21.92
N TYR A 164 -9.79 7.15 21.14
CA TYR A 164 -9.40 7.80 19.88
C TYR A 164 -8.36 8.89 20.13
N GLN A 165 -7.41 9.04 19.21
CA GLN A 165 -6.49 10.17 19.26
C GLN A 165 -7.18 11.47 18.85
N SER A 166 -6.59 12.59 19.26
CA SER A 166 -6.92 13.93 18.78
C SER A 166 -5.63 14.73 18.67
N GLN A 167 -5.65 15.78 17.86
CA GLN A 167 -4.52 16.70 17.69
C GLN A 167 -5.02 18.14 17.49
N PRO A 168 -5.78 18.72 18.44
CA PRO A 168 -6.47 20.00 18.26
C PRO A 168 -5.51 21.18 18.02
N ASP A 169 -4.29 21.11 18.56
CA ASP A 169 -3.29 22.19 18.50
C ASP A 169 -2.29 22.05 17.32
N GLU A 170 -2.46 21.06 16.44
CA GLU A 170 -1.60 20.91 15.25
C GLU A 170 -1.87 22.02 14.22
N GLN A 171 -0.81 22.74 13.85
CA GLN A 171 -0.84 23.71 12.75
C GLN A 171 -1.17 23.05 11.40
N CYS A 172 -0.76 21.79 11.21
CA CYS A 172 -1.07 21.02 10.01
C CYS A 172 -2.54 20.59 10.05
N GLU A 173 -3.40 21.28 9.30
CA GLU A 173 -4.86 21.09 9.35
C GLU A 173 -5.29 19.64 9.14
N TRP A 174 -4.63 18.90 8.25
CA TRP A 174 -4.89 17.48 8.05
C TRP A 174 -4.69 16.65 9.32
N TYR A 175 -3.65 16.95 10.12
CA TYR A 175 -3.38 16.21 11.35
C TYR A 175 -4.41 16.48 12.43
N ARG A 176 -4.98 17.69 12.46
CA ARG A 176 -6.07 18.12 13.33
C ARG A 176 -7.41 17.53 12.89
N LEU A 177 -7.88 17.88 11.70
CA LEU A 177 -9.23 17.59 11.19
C LEU A 177 -9.54 16.10 11.02
N ARG A 178 -8.54 15.26 10.70
CA ARG A 178 -8.74 13.81 10.51
C ARG A 178 -9.23 13.07 11.77
N HIS A 179 -9.20 13.69 12.93
CA HIS A 179 -9.67 13.12 14.21
C HIS A 179 -11.00 13.73 14.68
N GLU A 180 -11.54 14.71 13.94
CA GLU A 180 -12.76 15.42 14.29
C GLU A 180 -13.94 14.93 13.45
N GLU A 181 -15.15 15.23 13.90
CA GLU A 181 -16.38 14.77 13.23
C GLU A 181 -16.50 15.35 11.81
N ALA A 182 -16.82 14.49 10.85
CA ALA A 182 -17.02 14.84 9.45
C ALA A 182 -18.16 13.99 8.87
N MET A 183 -19.40 14.43 9.11
CA MET A 183 -20.63 13.75 8.71
C MET A 183 -21.45 14.54 7.66
N THR A 184 -20.85 15.56 7.02
CA THR A 184 -21.53 16.44 6.04
C THR A 184 -20.68 16.63 4.78
N PRO A 185 -21.30 16.99 3.63
CA PRO A 185 -20.58 17.34 2.39
C PRO A 185 -19.44 18.35 2.61
N ASP A 186 -19.71 19.45 3.33
CA ASP A 186 -18.71 20.49 3.60
C ASP A 186 -17.53 19.97 4.43
N ALA A 187 -17.78 19.10 5.42
CA ALA A 187 -16.71 18.51 6.22
C ALA A 187 -15.86 17.52 5.41
N VAL A 188 -16.47 16.72 4.51
CA VAL A 188 -15.76 15.84 3.57
C VAL A 188 -14.90 16.66 2.59
N VAL A 189 -15.44 17.75 2.04
CA VAL A 189 -14.67 18.68 1.20
C VAL A 189 -13.51 19.27 1.99
N ARG A 190 -13.72 19.66 3.26
CA ARG A 190 -12.67 20.25 4.10
C ARG A 190 -11.55 19.27 4.44
N LEU A 191 -11.87 17.99 4.67
CA LEU A 191 -10.89 16.91 4.78
C LEU A 191 -10.08 16.77 3.49
N ALA A 192 -10.73 16.86 2.33
CA ALA A 192 -10.07 16.79 1.02
C ALA A 192 -9.12 17.97 0.77
N GLU A 193 -9.51 19.20 1.13
CA GLU A 193 -8.63 20.38 1.07
C GLU A 193 -7.39 20.23 1.94
N ALA A 194 -7.55 19.80 3.19
CA ALA A 194 -6.44 19.59 4.11
C ALA A 194 -5.52 18.43 3.64
N ALA A 195 -6.10 17.37 3.07
CA ALA A 195 -5.35 16.27 2.46
C ALA A 195 -4.61 16.72 1.19
N TYR A 196 -5.24 17.55 0.35
CA TYR A 196 -4.64 18.14 -0.84
C TYR A 196 -3.44 19.02 -0.50
N GLU A 197 -3.60 19.96 0.44
CA GLU A 197 -2.50 20.81 0.91
C GLU A 197 -1.34 19.98 1.46
N LYS A 198 -1.64 18.90 2.20
CA LYS A 198 -0.61 18.09 2.86
C LYS A 198 0.11 17.11 1.93
N TYR A 199 -0.55 16.61 0.89
CA TYR A 199 -0.06 15.46 0.10
C TYR A 199 -0.11 15.65 -1.42
N GLY A 200 -0.77 16.69 -1.94
CA GLY A 200 -0.89 16.95 -3.38
C GLY A 200 -1.71 15.91 -4.14
N PHE A 201 -2.79 15.39 -3.55
CA PHE A 201 -3.63 14.37 -4.20
C PHE A 201 -4.36 14.92 -5.44
N ASN A 202 -4.20 14.26 -6.59
CA ASN A 202 -4.99 14.53 -7.79
C ASN A 202 -6.37 13.86 -7.75
N ASP A 203 -6.43 12.63 -7.22
CA ASP A 203 -7.61 11.76 -7.25
C ASP A 203 -8.13 11.55 -5.82
N PHE A 204 -9.44 11.33 -5.66
CA PHE A 204 -10.06 11.08 -4.36
C PHE A 204 -11.05 9.91 -4.39
N LYS A 205 -11.18 9.24 -3.25
CA LYS A 205 -12.21 8.22 -2.99
C LYS A 205 -12.95 8.59 -1.72
N LEU A 206 -14.27 8.60 -1.74
CA LEU A 206 -15.10 8.62 -0.54
C LEU A 206 -15.54 7.21 -0.18
N LYS A 207 -15.32 6.79 1.07
CA LYS A 207 -16.04 5.65 1.64
C LYS A 207 -17.50 6.06 1.89
N GLY A 208 -18.42 5.31 1.28
CA GLY A 208 -19.85 5.39 1.53
C GLY A 208 -20.37 4.17 2.30
N GLY A 209 -21.67 3.90 2.15
CA GLY A 209 -22.37 2.87 2.91
C GLY A 209 -22.53 3.24 4.38
N VAL A 210 -22.64 4.55 4.67
CA VAL A 210 -22.75 5.14 6.01
C VAL A 210 -24.03 5.96 6.14
N LEU A 211 -24.32 6.78 5.14
CA LEU A 211 -25.50 7.65 5.06
C LEU A 211 -26.45 7.14 3.97
N ALA A 212 -27.58 7.82 3.75
CA ALA A 212 -28.43 7.49 2.59
C ALA A 212 -27.66 7.75 1.29
N GLY A 213 -27.80 6.87 0.29
CA GLY A 213 -26.96 6.93 -0.91
C GLY A 213 -27.01 8.26 -1.67
N PHE A 214 -28.14 8.97 -1.61
CA PHE A 214 -28.29 10.31 -2.16
C PHE A 214 -27.55 11.41 -1.35
N GLU A 215 -27.42 11.28 -0.04
CA GLU A 215 -26.60 12.19 0.80
C GLU A 215 -25.10 11.99 0.51
N GLU A 216 -24.68 10.75 0.29
CA GLU A 216 -23.32 10.43 -0.16
C GLU A 216 -23.05 10.94 -1.59
N ALA A 217 -24.08 10.95 -2.44
CA ALA A 217 -24.04 11.54 -3.77
C ALA A 217 -23.88 13.08 -3.73
N GLU A 218 -24.48 13.77 -2.77
CA GLU A 218 -24.23 15.20 -2.54
C GLU A 218 -22.78 15.45 -2.10
N ALA A 219 -22.25 14.65 -1.17
CA ALA A 219 -20.87 14.77 -0.70
C ALA A 219 -19.84 14.60 -1.81
N ILE A 220 -19.99 13.57 -2.67
CA ILE A 220 -19.06 13.36 -3.80
C ILE A 220 -19.23 14.42 -4.90
N SER A 221 -20.45 14.97 -5.08
CA SER A 221 -20.70 16.07 -6.02
C SER A 221 -20.07 17.39 -5.55
N ALA A 222 -20.14 17.69 -4.25
CA ALA A 222 -19.46 18.83 -3.64
C ALA A 222 -17.93 18.72 -3.78
N LEU A 223 -17.39 17.51 -3.58
CA LEU A 223 -15.96 17.21 -3.78
C LEU A 223 -15.52 17.43 -5.23
N ALA A 224 -16.26 16.89 -6.21
CA ALA A 224 -15.98 17.10 -7.63
C ALA A 224 -16.07 18.58 -8.03
N LYS A 225 -17.07 19.32 -7.52
CA LYS A 225 -17.17 20.77 -7.73
C LYS A 225 -15.97 21.54 -7.19
N ARG A 226 -15.42 21.10 -6.04
CA ARG A 226 -14.24 21.74 -5.42
C ARG A 226 -12.92 21.39 -6.13
N PHE A 227 -12.83 20.20 -6.71
CA PHE A 227 -11.68 19.68 -7.43
C PHE A 227 -12.09 19.19 -8.84
N PRO A 228 -12.44 20.10 -9.78
CA PRO A 228 -13.05 19.72 -11.06
C PRO A 228 -12.13 18.93 -12.01
N ASN A 229 -10.83 18.87 -11.72
CA ASN A 229 -9.87 18.06 -12.48
C ASN A 229 -9.57 16.70 -11.83
N ALA A 230 -10.11 16.43 -10.64
CA ALA A 230 -9.86 15.20 -9.89
C ALA A 230 -10.71 14.04 -10.41
N ARG A 231 -10.14 12.83 -10.46
CA ARG A 231 -10.97 11.63 -10.58
C ARG A 231 -11.53 11.32 -9.19
N VAL A 232 -12.85 11.28 -9.09
CA VAL A 232 -13.54 10.91 -7.85
C VAL A 232 -14.28 9.58 -7.99
N THR A 233 -14.32 8.80 -6.92
CA THR A 233 -15.13 7.58 -6.79
C THR A 233 -15.86 7.57 -5.45
N LEU A 234 -17.01 6.91 -5.41
CA LEU A 234 -17.76 6.56 -4.21
C LEU A 234 -17.80 5.02 -4.08
N ASP A 235 -17.71 4.53 -2.86
CA ASP A 235 -17.64 3.10 -2.52
C ASP A 235 -18.57 2.76 -1.34
N PRO A 236 -19.81 2.32 -1.60
CA PRO A 236 -20.76 1.89 -0.57
C PRO A 236 -20.64 0.40 -0.21
N ASN A 237 -19.62 -0.31 -0.69
CA ASN A 237 -19.39 -1.74 -0.43
C ASN A 237 -20.60 -2.66 -0.68
N GLY A 238 -21.34 -2.40 -1.75
CA GLY A 238 -22.47 -3.20 -2.21
C GLY A 238 -23.76 -3.01 -1.40
N ALA A 239 -23.84 -1.94 -0.58
CA ALA A 239 -24.98 -1.68 0.31
C ALA A 239 -26.30 -1.40 -0.44
N TRP A 240 -26.24 -0.70 -1.57
CA TRP A 240 -27.45 -0.28 -2.29
C TRP A 240 -28.02 -1.44 -3.11
N LEU A 241 -29.34 -1.50 -3.20
CA LEU A 241 -30.03 -2.37 -4.16
C LEU A 241 -29.76 -1.88 -5.60
N LEU A 242 -29.84 -2.78 -6.58
CA LEU A 242 -29.53 -2.47 -7.98
C LEU A 242 -30.29 -1.25 -8.51
N GLU A 243 -31.58 -1.13 -8.18
CA GLU A 243 -32.40 0.00 -8.66
C GLU A 243 -31.95 1.34 -8.07
N GLU A 244 -31.69 1.40 -6.76
CA GLU A 244 -31.16 2.59 -6.07
C GLU A 244 -29.78 2.96 -6.63
N ALA A 245 -28.89 1.98 -6.77
CA ALA A 245 -27.57 2.17 -7.36
C ALA A 245 -27.66 2.73 -8.79
N ILE A 246 -28.58 2.24 -9.63
CA ILE A 246 -28.79 2.77 -10.98
C ILE A 246 -29.30 4.23 -10.96
N GLN A 247 -30.18 4.59 -10.03
CA GLN A 247 -30.65 5.97 -9.88
C GLN A 247 -29.51 6.92 -9.49
N ILE A 248 -28.77 6.59 -8.43
CA ILE A 248 -27.61 7.35 -7.95
C ILE A 248 -26.52 7.42 -9.03
N GLY A 249 -26.20 6.29 -9.68
CA GLY A 249 -25.19 6.21 -10.74
C GLY A 249 -25.55 7.03 -11.99
N LYS A 250 -26.85 7.18 -12.30
CA LYS A 250 -27.31 8.08 -13.38
C LYS A 250 -27.19 9.56 -12.97
N GLN A 251 -27.55 9.91 -11.74
CA GLN A 251 -27.36 11.27 -11.20
C GLN A 251 -25.88 11.68 -11.18
N LEU A 252 -25.00 10.77 -10.78
CA LEU A 252 -23.55 10.99 -10.68
C LEU A 252 -22.79 10.77 -11.99
N LYS A 253 -23.49 10.57 -13.11
CA LYS A 253 -22.87 10.41 -14.42
C LYS A 253 -22.25 11.73 -14.88
N GLY A 254 -20.94 11.73 -15.11
CA GLY A 254 -20.15 12.95 -15.36
C GLY A 254 -19.56 13.59 -14.10
N VAL A 255 -19.92 13.09 -12.91
CA VAL A 255 -19.26 13.39 -11.63
C VAL A 255 -18.23 12.31 -11.31
N LEU A 256 -18.65 11.05 -11.30
CA LEU A 256 -17.79 9.91 -10.99
C LEU A 256 -16.88 9.52 -12.16
N ALA A 257 -15.61 9.25 -11.85
CA ALA A 257 -14.68 8.60 -12.79
C ALA A 257 -14.93 7.09 -12.91
N TYR A 258 -15.45 6.48 -11.85
CA TYR A 258 -15.94 5.10 -11.76
C TYR A 258 -16.80 4.95 -10.49
N ALA A 259 -17.57 3.87 -10.39
CA ALA A 259 -18.27 3.46 -9.17
C ALA A 259 -17.63 2.17 -8.62
N GLU A 260 -17.26 2.15 -7.34
CA GLU A 260 -16.64 0.98 -6.70
C GLU A 260 -17.68 0.23 -5.88
N ASP A 261 -17.90 -1.06 -6.19
CA ASP A 261 -18.91 -1.91 -5.54
C ASP A 261 -20.23 -1.17 -5.19
N PRO A 262 -20.96 -0.58 -6.17
CA PRO A 262 -22.15 0.23 -5.89
C PRO A 262 -23.33 -0.61 -5.38
N CYS A 263 -23.43 -1.87 -5.79
CA CYS A 263 -24.51 -2.80 -5.46
C CYS A 263 -23.98 -4.24 -5.34
N GLY A 264 -24.63 -5.06 -4.53
CA GLY A 264 -24.19 -6.40 -4.14
C GLY A 264 -24.86 -7.56 -4.90
N ALA A 265 -24.89 -8.73 -4.26
CA ALA A 265 -25.68 -9.88 -4.71
C ALA A 265 -27.12 -9.74 -4.18
N GLU A 266 -28.13 -9.89 -5.05
CA GLU A 266 -29.55 -9.76 -4.68
C GLU A 266 -30.42 -10.69 -5.54
N GLN A 267 -31.63 -11.00 -5.07
CA GLN A 267 -32.68 -11.72 -5.83
C GLN A 267 -32.26 -13.07 -6.47
N GLY A 268 -31.22 -13.72 -5.94
CA GLY A 268 -30.67 -14.97 -6.48
C GLY A 268 -29.51 -14.78 -7.48
N PHE A 269 -29.25 -13.55 -7.92
CA PHE A 269 -28.11 -13.19 -8.75
C PHE A 269 -26.85 -12.95 -7.90
N SER A 270 -25.69 -13.36 -8.41
CA SER A 270 -24.42 -13.01 -7.79
C SER A 270 -24.06 -11.55 -8.06
N GLY A 271 -23.26 -10.94 -7.19
CA GLY A 271 -22.85 -9.53 -7.37
C GLY A 271 -22.15 -9.23 -8.70
N ARG A 272 -21.59 -10.24 -9.39
CA ARG A 272 -21.07 -10.09 -10.76
C ARG A 272 -22.17 -9.88 -11.80
N GLU A 273 -23.29 -10.57 -11.69
CA GLU A 273 -24.43 -10.39 -12.59
C GLU A 273 -25.05 -9.00 -12.35
N VAL A 274 -25.31 -8.67 -11.09
CA VAL A 274 -25.89 -7.39 -10.66
C VAL A 274 -24.99 -6.20 -11.04
N MET A 275 -23.67 -6.25 -10.78
CA MET A 275 -22.77 -5.18 -11.21
C MET A 275 -22.63 -5.07 -12.74
N ALA A 276 -22.77 -6.16 -13.49
CA ALA A 276 -22.80 -6.10 -14.95
C ALA A 276 -24.07 -5.42 -15.46
N GLU A 277 -25.21 -5.59 -14.78
CA GLU A 277 -26.46 -4.87 -15.06
C GLU A 277 -26.35 -3.39 -14.71
N PHE A 278 -25.84 -3.03 -13.53
CA PHE A 278 -25.53 -1.65 -13.15
C PHE A 278 -24.65 -0.96 -14.20
N ARG A 279 -23.56 -1.62 -14.62
CA ARG A 279 -22.60 -1.10 -15.61
C ARG A 279 -23.29 -0.84 -16.96
N ARG A 280 -24.14 -1.76 -17.43
CA ARG A 280 -24.94 -1.58 -18.67
C ARG A 280 -25.98 -0.47 -18.54
N ALA A 281 -26.66 -0.35 -17.40
CA ALA A 281 -27.76 0.59 -17.19
C ALA A 281 -27.31 2.04 -16.95
N THR A 282 -26.10 2.25 -16.42
CA THR A 282 -25.52 3.58 -16.16
C THR A 282 -24.51 4.00 -17.23
N GLY A 283 -23.72 3.06 -17.76
CA GLY A 283 -22.53 3.34 -18.56
C GLY A 283 -21.37 3.91 -17.76
N LEU A 284 -21.38 3.82 -16.42
CA LEU A 284 -20.24 4.14 -15.57
C LEU A 284 -19.27 2.94 -15.52
N PRO A 285 -17.94 3.18 -15.55
CA PRO A 285 -16.97 2.13 -15.27
C PRO A 285 -17.12 1.62 -13.83
N THR A 286 -16.93 0.32 -13.63
CA THR A 286 -17.06 -0.32 -12.31
C THR A 286 -15.71 -0.79 -11.74
N ALA A 287 -15.50 -0.56 -10.45
CA ALA A 287 -14.38 -1.10 -9.68
C ALA A 287 -14.86 -2.09 -8.61
N THR A 288 -13.99 -3.00 -8.16
CA THR A 288 -14.36 -3.92 -7.05
C THR A 288 -13.18 -4.35 -6.17
N ASN A 289 -13.45 -4.48 -4.87
CA ASN A 289 -12.70 -5.30 -3.92
C ASN A 289 -13.56 -6.39 -3.25
N MET A 290 -14.74 -6.67 -3.80
CA MET A 290 -15.75 -7.58 -3.23
C MET A 290 -16.14 -8.76 -4.12
N ILE A 291 -16.45 -8.52 -5.39
CA ILE A 291 -17.03 -9.55 -6.29
C ILE A 291 -15.99 -10.30 -7.14
N ALA A 292 -14.73 -9.85 -7.11
CA ALA A 292 -13.59 -10.43 -7.84
C ALA A 292 -12.31 -10.43 -6.98
N THR A 293 -12.28 -11.24 -5.91
CA THR A 293 -11.19 -11.31 -4.92
C THR A 293 -10.32 -12.57 -4.99
N ASP A 294 -10.56 -13.43 -5.98
CA ASP A 294 -9.73 -14.58 -6.32
C ASP A 294 -9.86 -14.93 -7.82
N TRP A 295 -9.01 -15.83 -8.33
CA TRP A 295 -8.99 -16.20 -9.74
C TRP A 295 -10.26 -16.91 -10.24
N ARG A 296 -11.00 -17.63 -9.38
CA ARG A 296 -12.27 -18.27 -9.76
C ARG A 296 -13.34 -17.21 -9.96
N GLN A 297 -13.45 -16.26 -9.03
CA GLN A 297 -14.35 -15.11 -9.16
C GLN A 297 -13.98 -14.27 -10.38
N MET A 298 -12.68 -14.01 -10.61
CA MET A 298 -12.20 -13.28 -11.78
C MET A 298 -12.64 -13.93 -13.10
N GLY A 299 -12.58 -15.26 -13.22
CA GLY A 299 -13.05 -15.99 -14.40
C GLY A 299 -14.51 -15.68 -14.74
N HIS A 300 -15.40 -15.67 -13.75
CA HIS A 300 -16.81 -15.29 -13.95
C HIS A 300 -16.98 -13.79 -14.25
N THR A 301 -16.19 -12.93 -13.60
CA THR A 301 -16.19 -11.47 -13.81
C THR A 301 -15.83 -11.09 -15.24
N LEU A 302 -14.84 -11.76 -15.83
CA LEU A 302 -14.43 -11.56 -17.23
C LEU A 302 -15.54 -11.97 -18.20
N SER A 303 -16.16 -13.14 -18.00
CA SER A 303 -17.27 -13.62 -18.84
C SER A 303 -18.50 -12.71 -18.81
N LEU A 304 -18.81 -12.13 -17.65
CA LEU A 304 -19.97 -11.24 -17.45
C LEU A 304 -19.67 -9.76 -17.75
N GLN A 305 -18.40 -9.40 -17.94
CA GLN A 305 -17.92 -8.02 -18.10
C GLN A 305 -18.36 -7.08 -16.96
N SER A 306 -18.32 -7.58 -15.72
CA SER A 306 -18.86 -6.90 -14.54
C SER A 306 -18.00 -5.76 -13.99
N VAL A 307 -16.71 -5.73 -14.35
CA VAL A 307 -15.67 -4.90 -13.71
C VAL A 307 -14.70 -4.36 -14.76
N ASP A 308 -14.51 -3.04 -14.77
CA ASP A 308 -13.44 -2.37 -15.53
C ASP A 308 -12.16 -2.21 -14.71
N ILE A 309 -12.28 -2.13 -13.36
CA ILE A 309 -11.18 -1.81 -12.45
C ILE A 309 -11.10 -2.82 -11.27
N PRO A 310 -10.50 -4.01 -11.45
CA PRO A 310 -10.30 -4.94 -10.33
C PRO A 310 -9.23 -4.40 -9.35
N LEU A 311 -9.61 -4.23 -8.09
CA LEU A 311 -8.76 -3.63 -7.06
C LEU A 311 -7.97 -4.70 -6.31
N ALA A 312 -7.02 -5.31 -7.01
CA ALA A 312 -6.24 -6.44 -6.52
C ALA A 312 -5.23 -6.03 -5.42
N ASP A 313 -5.71 -5.91 -4.18
CA ASP A 313 -4.88 -5.68 -3.00
C ASP A 313 -3.86 -6.83 -2.84
N PRO A 314 -2.54 -6.54 -2.86
CA PRO A 314 -1.52 -7.59 -2.71
C PRO A 314 -1.64 -8.36 -1.40
N HIS A 315 -2.25 -7.80 -0.35
CA HIS A 315 -2.46 -8.52 0.91
C HIS A 315 -3.31 -9.79 0.72
N PHE A 316 -4.41 -9.71 -0.04
CA PHE A 316 -5.32 -10.84 -0.30
C PHE A 316 -5.19 -11.46 -1.70
N TRP A 317 -4.27 -10.97 -2.53
CA TRP A 317 -3.91 -11.59 -3.82
C TRP A 317 -2.51 -12.23 -3.85
N THR A 318 -1.65 -12.00 -2.85
CA THR A 318 -0.17 -12.03 -2.96
C THR A 318 0.38 -10.91 -3.86
N MET A 319 1.62 -10.49 -3.64
CA MET A 319 2.31 -9.51 -4.49
C MET A 319 2.38 -10.01 -5.93
N GLN A 320 2.88 -11.23 -6.15
CA GLN A 320 2.94 -11.84 -7.50
C GLN A 320 1.55 -12.05 -8.11
N GLY A 321 0.54 -12.41 -7.31
CA GLY A 321 -0.83 -12.58 -7.80
C GLY A 321 -1.48 -11.26 -8.20
N SER A 322 -1.27 -10.19 -7.43
CA SER A 322 -1.74 -8.83 -7.78
C SER A 322 -1.07 -8.32 -9.06
N VAL A 323 0.23 -8.56 -9.26
CA VAL A 323 0.96 -8.22 -10.50
C VAL A 323 0.37 -8.97 -11.69
N ARG A 324 0.04 -10.26 -11.54
CA ARG A 324 -0.63 -11.03 -12.60
C ARG A 324 -2.01 -10.49 -12.97
N VAL A 325 -2.77 -9.97 -12.00
CA VAL A 325 -4.02 -9.25 -12.31
C VAL A 325 -3.71 -7.94 -13.07
N ALA A 326 -2.62 -7.24 -12.74
CA ALA A 326 -2.21 -6.05 -13.47
C ALA A 326 -1.82 -6.32 -14.94
N GLN A 327 -1.07 -7.40 -15.19
CA GLN A 327 -0.72 -7.85 -16.54
C GLN A 327 -1.98 -8.22 -17.34
N MET A 328 -2.85 -9.06 -16.78
CA MET A 328 -4.15 -9.41 -17.36
C MET A 328 -5.01 -8.18 -17.68
N CYS A 329 -5.03 -7.16 -16.79
CA CYS A 329 -5.77 -5.93 -17.06
C CYS A 329 -5.23 -5.20 -18.28
N HIS A 330 -3.90 -5.06 -18.39
CA HIS A 330 -3.25 -4.43 -19.53
C HIS A 330 -3.56 -5.18 -20.84
N GLU A 331 -3.42 -6.51 -20.82
CA GLU A 331 -3.67 -7.39 -21.98
C GLU A 331 -5.13 -7.37 -22.46
N PHE A 332 -6.09 -7.28 -21.55
CA PHE A 332 -7.53 -7.34 -21.86
C PHE A 332 -8.21 -5.95 -21.91
N GLY A 333 -7.46 -4.85 -21.84
CA GLY A 333 -7.99 -3.48 -21.92
C GLY A 333 -8.74 -2.99 -20.68
N LEU A 334 -8.56 -3.66 -19.54
CA LEU A 334 -9.06 -3.21 -18.22
C LEU A 334 -8.04 -2.28 -17.55
N THR A 335 -8.39 -1.69 -16.41
CA THR A 335 -7.47 -0.85 -15.61
C THR A 335 -7.21 -1.50 -14.26
N TRP A 336 -5.96 -1.81 -13.93
CA TRP A 336 -5.62 -2.30 -12.59
C TRP A 336 -5.73 -1.20 -11.54
N GLY A 337 -6.19 -1.55 -10.33
CA GLY A 337 -6.04 -0.74 -9.13
C GLY A 337 -5.73 -1.61 -7.90
N SER A 338 -5.61 -0.97 -6.74
CA SER A 338 -5.28 -1.67 -5.48
C SER A 338 -6.11 -1.13 -4.33
N HIS A 339 -6.94 -2.00 -3.75
CA HIS A 339 -7.62 -1.75 -2.48
C HIS A 339 -6.59 -1.63 -1.34
N SER A 340 -6.98 -1.00 -0.22
CA SER A 340 -6.15 -0.92 0.98
C SER A 340 -6.98 -0.94 2.25
N ASN A 341 -6.61 -1.83 3.18
CA ASN A 341 -6.90 -1.69 4.61
C ASN A 341 -5.86 -0.82 5.32
N ARG A 342 -6.14 -0.44 6.58
CA ARG A 342 -5.21 0.27 7.47
C ARG A 342 -3.87 -0.48 7.61
N GLN A 343 -2.77 0.26 7.60
CA GLN A 343 -1.38 -0.23 7.53
C GLN A 343 -0.44 0.61 8.42
N ASN A 344 0.58 -0.02 9.00
CA ASN A 344 1.48 0.64 9.96
C ASN A 344 2.60 1.43 9.27
N ARG A 345 2.35 2.72 9.06
CA ARG A 345 3.35 3.65 8.50
C ARG A 345 4.39 4.17 9.51
N ARG A 346 4.32 3.80 10.80
CA ARG A 346 5.16 4.37 11.89
C ARG A 346 5.99 3.31 12.65
N ALA A 347 6.86 2.62 11.91
CA ALA A 347 8.00 1.90 12.48
C ALA A 347 8.98 2.83 13.22
N ARG A 348 9.18 2.66 14.53
CA ARG A 348 10.14 3.45 15.33
C ARG A 348 11.61 3.11 15.06
N GLN A 349 11.93 1.90 14.59
CA GLN A 349 13.31 1.52 14.24
C GLN A 349 13.63 1.90 12.78
N ARG A 350 14.77 2.58 12.55
CA ARG A 350 15.15 3.12 11.23
C ARG A 350 15.22 2.04 10.13
N ARG A 351 15.86 0.90 10.39
CA ARG A 351 15.90 -0.23 9.44
C ARG A 351 14.51 -0.81 9.13
N PHE A 352 13.67 -0.95 10.16
CA PHE A 352 12.28 -1.45 10.02
C PHE A 352 11.43 -0.48 9.18
N ARG A 353 11.61 0.84 9.37
CA ARG A 353 10.98 1.89 8.56
C ARG A 353 11.44 1.87 7.11
N ASP A 354 12.72 1.62 6.87
CA ASP A 354 13.28 1.63 5.51
C ASP A 354 12.86 0.35 4.74
N GLY A 355 12.70 -0.80 5.42
CA GLY A 355 12.08 -2.01 4.86
C GLY A 355 10.59 -1.84 4.54
N LEU A 356 9.79 -1.32 5.48
CA LEU A 356 8.37 -1.01 5.25
C LEU A 356 8.17 0.01 4.12
N ARG A 357 9.04 1.02 3.99
CA ARG A 357 9.01 1.96 2.86
C ARG A 357 9.29 1.27 1.51
N ARG A 358 10.18 0.27 1.46
CA ARG A 358 10.42 -0.54 0.25
C ARG A 358 9.19 -1.36 -0.13
N LEU A 359 8.53 -2.01 0.82
CA LEU A 359 7.27 -2.73 0.61
C LEU A 359 6.18 -1.83 0.02
N PHE A 360 5.86 -0.72 0.70
CA PHE A 360 4.78 0.16 0.26
C PHE A 360 5.06 0.88 -1.07
N SER A 361 6.33 1.13 -1.41
CA SER A 361 6.71 1.61 -2.74
C SER A 361 6.52 0.53 -3.81
N CYS A 362 6.83 -0.73 -3.51
CA CYS A 362 6.73 -1.84 -4.46
C CYS A 362 5.27 -2.23 -4.74
N HIS A 363 4.42 -2.30 -3.71
CA HIS A 363 3.03 -2.79 -3.80
C HIS A 363 2.14 -2.08 -4.84
N ARG A 364 2.54 -0.92 -5.38
CA ARG A 364 1.74 -0.12 -6.31
C ARG A 364 2.52 0.46 -7.51
N GLN A 365 3.77 0.03 -7.73
CA GLN A 365 4.65 0.50 -8.83
C GLN A 365 4.30 -0.07 -10.22
N LEU A 366 3.05 -0.47 -10.46
CA LEU A 366 2.66 -1.34 -11.57
C LEU A 366 1.57 -0.69 -12.42
N TRP A 367 1.92 -0.37 -13.67
CA TRP A 367 1.12 0.08 -14.82
C TRP A 367 -0.09 1.04 -14.66
N ARG A 368 -0.40 1.74 -15.74
CA ARG A 368 -1.57 2.64 -15.89
C ARG A 368 -1.98 2.43 -17.34
N GLY A 369 -3.24 2.11 -17.61
CA GLY A 369 -3.74 2.08 -18.97
C GLY A 369 -3.51 3.43 -19.64
N HIS A 370 -3.28 3.43 -20.95
CA HIS A 370 -3.21 4.68 -21.72
C HIS A 370 -4.48 5.50 -21.49
N ARG A 371 -4.34 6.84 -21.46
CA ARG A 371 -5.49 7.74 -21.56
C ARG A 371 -6.15 7.51 -22.91
N THR A 372 -7.26 6.75 -22.96
CA THR A 372 -8.22 6.87 -24.05
C THR A 372 -8.90 8.22 -23.92
N GLY A 373 -8.38 9.21 -24.65
CA GLY A 373 -9.19 10.38 -25.00
C GLY A 373 -10.45 9.90 -25.72
N LEU A 374 -11.55 10.63 -25.57
CA LEU A 374 -12.82 10.32 -26.23
C LEU A 374 -12.59 10.12 -27.74
N LEU A 375 -12.81 8.89 -28.20
CA LEU A 375 -12.86 8.55 -29.62
C LEU A 375 -14.32 8.42 -30.02
N GLU A 376 -14.80 9.38 -30.81
CA GLU A 376 -16.03 9.20 -31.56
C GLU A 376 -15.86 8.08 -32.60
N PRO A 377 -16.93 7.31 -32.92
CA PRO A 377 -16.83 6.14 -33.77
C PRO A 377 -16.78 6.50 -35.26
N VAL A 378 -15.59 6.75 -35.79
CA VAL A 378 -15.38 6.75 -37.24
C VAL A 378 -15.42 5.31 -37.76
N ARG A 379 -16.52 4.96 -38.45
CA ARG A 379 -16.64 3.69 -39.18
C ARG A 379 -15.65 3.65 -40.35
N GLY A 380 -14.81 2.62 -40.40
CA GLY A 380 -13.92 2.37 -41.54
C GLY A 380 -13.27 1.00 -41.45
N ALA A 381 -13.82 0.01 -42.16
CA ALA A 381 -13.18 -1.28 -42.33
C ALA A 381 -12.02 -1.18 -43.33
N ILE A 382 -10.89 -1.87 -43.08
CA ILE A 382 -9.92 -2.26 -44.11
C ILE A 382 -9.20 -3.55 -43.67
N HIS A 383 -8.87 -4.39 -44.65
CA HIS A 383 -8.27 -5.72 -44.49
C HIS A 383 -6.76 -5.67 -44.20
N TRP A 384 -6.26 -6.79 -43.65
CA TRP A 384 -4.84 -7.11 -43.59
C TRP A 384 -4.29 -7.60 -44.94
N HIS A 385 -3.10 -7.14 -45.33
CA HIS A 385 -2.11 -7.95 -46.07
C HIS A 385 -0.68 -7.39 -45.87
N PRO A 386 0.37 -8.23 -45.75
CA PRO A 386 1.75 -7.77 -45.50
C PRO A 386 2.71 -7.96 -46.70
N ALA A 387 3.71 -7.08 -46.89
CA ALA A 387 5.01 -7.41 -47.51
C ALA A 387 6.08 -6.27 -47.49
N ALA A 388 7.32 -6.67 -47.18
CA ALA A 388 8.62 -6.29 -47.80
C ALA A 388 9.11 -4.83 -47.98
N ASP A 389 10.09 -4.44 -47.13
CA ASP A 389 11.53 -4.14 -47.45
C ASP A 389 11.98 -3.01 -48.43
N VAL A 390 13.28 -2.66 -48.32
CA VAL A 390 14.19 -1.91 -49.24
C VAL A 390 14.52 -0.42 -48.92
N ARG A 391 15.42 -0.25 -47.94
CA ARG A 391 16.78 0.38 -48.00
C ARG A 391 17.11 1.69 -48.81
N ARG A 392 17.96 2.54 -48.17
CA ARG A 392 18.93 3.58 -48.69
C ARG A 392 18.31 4.96 -49.08
N HIS A 393 18.97 6.13 -48.98
CA HIS A 393 20.34 6.51 -48.54
C HIS A 393 20.48 8.02 -48.14
N ARG A 394 21.51 8.33 -47.33
CA ARG A 394 22.35 9.58 -47.23
C ARG A 394 21.70 10.99 -47.33
N VAL A 395 21.75 11.82 -46.27
CA VAL A 395 22.87 12.72 -45.82
C VAL A 395 23.03 14.02 -46.60
N THR A 396 22.82 15.14 -45.89
CA THR A 396 23.54 16.42 -46.10
C THR A 396 23.76 17.12 -44.75
N ARG A 397 24.97 17.66 -44.56
CA ARG A 397 25.28 18.69 -43.54
C ARG A 397 24.71 20.05 -44.04
N GLN A 398 24.74 21.21 -43.38
CA GLN A 398 25.78 21.77 -42.50
C GLN A 398 25.31 23.13 -41.96
N CYS A 399 25.67 23.52 -40.74
CA CYS A 399 26.17 24.87 -40.45
C CYS A 399 26.88 24.92 -39.09
N TYR A 400 27.96 25.72 -39.01
CA TYR A 400 28.96 25.70 -37.94
C TYR A 400 29.65 27.06 -37.89
N ARG A 401 29.86 27.63 -36.70
CA ARG A 401 30.90 28.64 -36.33
C ARG A 401 30.78 28.84 -34.80
N LEU A 402 31.76 28.48 -33.97
CA LEU A 402 33.11 29.07 -33.77
C LEU A 402 33.07 30.46 -33.11
N ALA A 403 34.00 30.91 -32.26
CA ALA A 403 34.84 30.31 -31.19
C ALA A 403 35.91 31.37 -30.79
N GLN A 404 36.17 31.52 -29.47
CA GLN A 404 37.41 31.99 -28.80
C GLN A 404 38.19 33.23 -29.31
N SER A 405 38.66 34.09 -28.37
CA SER A 405 40.10 34.39 -28.18
C SER A 405 40.44 35.44 -27.10
N SER A 406 41.42 35.11 -26.23
CA SER A 406 42.49 36.02 -25.68
C SER A 406 42.11 37.22 -24.75
N THR A 407 42.96 37.81 -23.87
CA THR A 407 44.41 37.66 -23.59
C THR A 407 44.79 38.08 -22.14
N VAL A 408 46.07 37.87 -21.79
CA VAL A 408 46.82 38.18 -20.54
C VAL A 408 46.94 39.67 -20.16
N ALA A 409 47.02 39.99 -18.85
CA ALA A 409 47.86 41.08 -18.29
C ALA A 409 48.12 40.92 -16.76
N THR A 410 49.27 41.40 -16.27
CA THR A 410 49.71 41.37 -14.85
C THR A 410 50.29 42.71 -14.39
N HIS A 411 50.23 43.01 -13.08
CA HIS A 411 51.02 43.91 -12.18
C HIS A 411 50.08 44.32 -11.02
N GLY A 412 50.41 44.35 -9.71
CA GLY A 412 51.55 44.91 -8.97
C GLY A 412 51.02 46.08 -8.09
N ALA A 413 51.40 46.35 -6.84
CA ALA A 413 52.31 45.72 -5.87
C ALA A 413 52.11 46.35 -4.45
N ARG A 414 52.57 45.66 -3.37
CA ARG A 414 52.95 46.22 -2.02
C ARG A 414 51.83 46.91 -1.19
N HIS A 415 51.84 47.09 0.15
CA HIS A 415 52.67 46.74 1.35
C HIS A 415 51.64 46.75 2.55
N ASP A 416 51.83 46.26 3.79
CA ASP A 416 52.96 45.62 4.48
C ASP A 416 52.53 44.62 5.61
N ARG A 417 53.07 44.76 6.85
CA ARG A 417 52.86 44.00 8.11
C ARG A 417 53.24 44.91 9.33
N PRO A 418 53.47 44.46 10.60
CA PRO A 418 53.10 43.21 11.33
C PRO A 418 52.49 43.45 12.75
N ASP A 419 52.10 42.36 13.43
CA ASP A 419 52.51 42.00 14.82
C ASP A 419 51.88 40.65 15.23
N LEU A 420 52.27 39.99 16.34
CA LEU A 420 53.51 39.25 16.57
C LEU A 420 53.26 38.14 17.64
N GLY A 421 54.11 37.09 17.70
CA GLY A 421 54.05 35.96 18.69
C GLY A 421 53.47 34.65 18.10
N ALA A 422 54.19 33.54 17.87
CA ALA A 422 55.30 32.83 18.57
C ALA A 422 54.85 32.12 19.87
N GLY A 423 55.15 30.83 20.13
CA GLY A 423 55.96 29.82 19.42
C GLY A 423 55.37 28.39 19.51
N SER A 424 55.79 27.38 18.72
CA SER A 424 56.96 26.47 18.89
C SER A 424 56.95 25.65 20.20
N GLY A 425 57.16 24.33 20.26
CA GLY A 425 57.39 23.25 19.26
C GLY A 425 57.20 21.86 19.95
N VAL A 426 56.90 20.74 19.27
CA VAL A 426 57.75 19.88 18.41
C VAL A 426 58.46 18.70 19.15
N PHE A 427 58.18 17.47 18.65
CA PHE A 427 58.91 16.18 18.71
C PHE A 427 58.76 15.10 19.83
N ASN A 428 58.56 13.87 19.33
CA ASN A 428 59.03 12.54 19.76
C ASN A 428 58.27 11.62 20.76
N ALA A 429 57.46 10.72 20.17
CA ALA A 429 57.62 9.25 20.14
C ALA A 429 58.14 8.44 21.36
N GLY A 430 57.41 7.36 21.72
CA GLY A 430 57.98 6.29 22.56
C GLY A 430 57.04 5.19 23.12
N LEU A 431 56.73 4.15 22.31
CA LEU A 431 56.75 2.71 22.66
C LEU A 431 55.94 2.08 23.85
N ARG A 432 55.35 0.89 23.57
CA ARG A 432 54.97 -0.26 24.46
C ARG A 432 53.67 -0.18 25.31
N LEU A 433 52.97 -1.29 25.67
CA LEU A 433 52.73 -2.63 25.04
C LEU A 433 51.68 -3.42 25.90
N ALA A 434 50.67 -4.07 25.29
CA ALA A 434 49.73 -5.09 25.87
C ALA A 434 48.93 -4.69 27.17
N GLU A 435 47.87 -5.35 27.67
CA GLU A 435 47.16 -6.65 27.48
C GLU A 435 45.61 -6.40 27.49
N ARG A 436 44.78 -6.95 26.60
CA ARG A 436 44.08 -8.27 26.56
C ARG A 436 42.99 -8.59 27.65
N TRP A 437 41.75 -8.72 27.14
CA TRP A 437 40.68 -9.71 27.49
C TRP A 437 39.53 -9.40 28.51
N THR A 438 38.38 -9.02 27.95
CA THR A 438 36.99 -9.56 28.11
C THR A 438 36.43 -10.06 29.46
N ALA A 439 35.28 -9.47 29.85
CA ALA A 439 34.02 -10.07 30.37
C ALA A 439 33.24 -8.96 31.14
N LEU A 440 31.91 -8.83 31.26
CA LEU A 440 30.65 -9.35 30.71
C LEU A 440 29.56 -8.63 31.55
N CYS A 441 28.39 -8.36 30.96
CA CYS A 441 27.11 -8.03 31.64
C CYS A 441 26.92 -6.70 32.44
N ARG A 442 25.76 -6.10 32.16
CA ARG A 442 25.07 -4.93 32.78
C ARG A 442 24.58 -5.23 34.23
N PRO A 443 24.00 -4.28 35.02
CA PRO A 443 23.42 -2.97 34.62
C PRO A 443 23.73 -1.73 35.50
N GLY A 444 23.40 -0.56 34.96
CA GLY A 444 23.17 0.68 35.73
C GLY A 444 21.77 1.21 35.45
N LEU A 445 20.96 1.36 36.51
CA LEU A 445 19.69 2.08 36.55
C LEU A 445 19.92 3.35 37.39
N ASP A 446 19.36 4.47 36.94
CA ASP A 446 18.94 5.65 37.72
C ASP A 446 18.35 6.66 36.71
N GLY A 447 17.21 7.31 36.90
CA GLY A 447 16.20 7.22 37.97
C GLY A 447 14.84 7.72 37.44
N TRP A 448 14.01 8.29 38.33
CA TRP A 448 12.60 8.71 38.12
C TRP A 448 11.57 7.57 38.17
N GLY A 449 11.18 7.22 39.40
CA GLY A 449 10.00 6.41 39.67
C GLY A 449 8.72 7.25 39.80
N VAL A 450 7.59 6.63 39.46
CA VAL A 450 6.25 6.98 39.97
C VAL A 450 5.61 5.67 40.45
N GLY A 451 4.90 5.72 41.57
CA GLY A 451 4.59 4.55 42.41
C GLY A 451 3.63 3.50 41.83
N LEU A 452 3.67 2.31 42.44
CA LEU A 452 2.84 1.15 42.11
C LEU A 452 1.37 1.31 42.51
N GLY A 453 0.51 0.57 41.82
CA GLY A 453 -0.84 0.23 42.26
C GLY A 453 -1.33 -1.08 41.60
N PHE A 454 -0.82 -2.23 42.04
CA PHE A 454 -1.35 -3.54 41.62
C PHE A 454 -2.47 -3.98 42.56
N HIS A 455 -3.68 -4.20 42.04
CA HIS A 455 -4.69 -5.00 42.72
C HIS A 455 -4.76 -6.41 42.11
N LEU A 456 -4.36 -7.40 42.91
CA LEU A 456 -4.75 -8.79 42.72
C LEU A 456 -6.18 -8.98 43.23
N ALA A 457 -7.06 -9.54 42.39
CA ALA A 457 -8.36 -10.04 42.81
C ALA A 457 -8.54 -11.46 42.26
N SER A 458 -8.43 -12.45 43.15
CA SER A 458 -8.70 -13.85 42.86
C SER A 458 -10.11 -14.21 43.33
N THR A 459 -10.98 -14.63 42.40
CA THR A 459 -12.21 -15.38 42.75
C THR A 459 -12.46 -16.51 41.75
N SER A 460 -12.88 -17.64 42.30
CA SER A 460 -13.02 -18.96 41.64
C SER A 460 -14.36 -19.08 40.86
N PRO A 461 -14.62 -20.19 40.13
CA PRO A 461 -15.56 -20.19 39.01
C PRO A 461 -17.02 -20.47 39.39
N LEU A 462 -17.94 -20.07 38.51
CA LEU A 462 -19.33 -20.56 38.46
C LEU A 462 -19.62 -21.24 37.13
N ARG A 463 -20.42 -22.32 37.19
CA ARG A 463 -20.88 -23.11 36.04
C ARG A 463 -22.27 -22.66 35.57
N ALA A 464 -22.53 -22.96 34.30
CA ALA A 464 -23.84 -23.28 33.70
C ALA A 464 -24.86 -22.14 33.52
N GLY A 465 -25.41 -22.10 32.30
CA GLY A 465 -26.54 -21.28 31.88
C GLY A 465 -26.71 -21.39 30.37
N GLN A 466 -27.76 -22.07 29.91
CA GLN A 466 -28.08 -22.21 28.48
C GLN A 466 -28.70 -20.92 27.94
N LEU A 467 -28.37 -20.56 26.70
CA LEU A 467 -29.33 -20.31 25.60
C LEU A 467 -28.57 -20.17 24.27
#